data_AF-A0A852G3Y4-F1
#
_entry.id   AF-A0A852G3Y4-F1
#
_cell.length_a   1.000
_cell.length_b   1.000
_cell.length_c   1.000
_cell.angle_alpha   90.00
_cell.angle_beta   90.00
_cell.angle_gamma   90.00
#
_symmetry.space_group_name_H-M   'P 1'
#
loop_
_entity.id
_entity.type
_entity.pdbx_description
1 polymer ?
#
loop_
_entity_poly.entity_id
_entity_poly.type
_entity_poly.pdbx_seq_one_letter_code
_entity_poly.pdbx_strand_id
1 'polypeptide(L)'
;TSKPMVLFLGPWSVGKSSMINYLLGLDDTPYQLYTGAEPTTSEFTVIMHGPKLKTIEGIVMAADSARSFSPLEKFGQNFLEKLIGIEVPHKLLERVTFVDTPGIIENRKQQERGYPFNDVCQWFIDRADLIFVVFDPTKLDVGLELEMLFRQLKGRESQIRIILNKADSLATQELMRVYGALFWSLAPLINVTEPPRVYVSSFWPHEYHPDTHKDLFLKEEISLLEDLNQVIENRMENKIAFIRQHAIRVRIHALLVDRYLQTYKDKMTFFSDGELVFRDIVEDPDKFFIFKSILAKTNVSKFDLPNREAYKDFFGINPITSFKLLSQQCSYMGGCFLEKIEKAITRELPDLLGSIGLGKKP
;
A
#
# COMPACT_ATOMS: atom_id res chain seq x y z
N THR A 1 -10.23 -16.77 3.21
CA THR A 1 -9.78 -15.40 3.53
C THR A 1 -8.40 -15.22 2.97
N SER A 2 -8.11 -14.12 2.26
CA SER A 2 -6.77 -13.88 1.71
C SER A 2 -5.75 -13.76 2.84
N LYS A 3 -4.50 -14.15 2.61
CA LYS A 3 -3.37 -14.03 3.55
C LYS A 3 -2.83 -12.58 3.55
N PRO A 4 -2.09 -12.15 4.59
CA PRO A 4 -1.34 -10.90 4.53
C PRO A 4 -0.34 -10.95 3.37
N MET A 5 -0.18 -9.83 2.68
CA MET A 5 0.76 -9.69 1.57
C MET A 5 1.96 -8.84 1.99
N VAL A 6 3.16 -9.38 1.82
CA VAL A 6 4.41 -8.66 2.05
C VAL A 6 5.08 -8.41 0.70
N LEU A 7 5.28 -7.14 0.36
CA LEU A 7 5.77 -6.69 -0.93
C LEU A 7 7.24 -6.26 -0.83
N PHE A 8 8.10 -6.78 -1.71
CA PHE A 8 9.50 -6.36 -1.82
C PHE A 8 9.68 -5.42 -3.02
N LEU A 9 10.12 -4.20 -2.74
CA LEU A 9 10.41 -3.16 -3.72
C LEU A 9 11.87 -2.74 -3.62
N GLY A 10 12.43 -2.24 -4.72
CA GLY A 10 13.76 -1.64 -4.73
C GLY A 10 14.51 -1.83 -6.04
N PRO A 11 15.66 -1.15 -6.20
CA PRO A 11 16.48 -1.22 -7.40
C PRO A 11 16.90 -2.64 -7.78
N TRP A 12 17.39 -2.78 -9.00
CA TRP A 12 17.97 -4.04 -9.45
C TRP A 12 19.20 -4.43 -8.63
N SER A 13 19.38 -5.74 -8.37
CA SER A 13 20.54 -6.32 -7.67
C SER A 13 20.70 -5.94 -6.18
N VAL A 14 19.66 -5.41 -5.52
CA VAL A 14 19.69 -5.08 -4.06
C VAL A 14 19.44 -6.28 -3.13
N GLY A 15 19.07 -7.44 -3.66
CA GLY A 15 18.89 -8.68 -2.88
C GLY A 15 17.47 -8.98 -2.41
N LYS A 16 16.43 -8.52 -3.12
CA LYS A 16 15.01 -8.83 -2.80
C LYS A 16 14.73 -10.33 -2.78
N SER A 17 15.03 -11.03 -3.88
CA SER A 17 14.82 -12.48 -4.00
C SER A 17 15.68 -13.28 -3.02
N SER A 18 16.93 -12.83 -2.79
CA SER A 18 17.83 -13.42 -1.79
C SER A 18 17.25 -13.31 -0.37
N MET A 19 16.67 -12.16 -0.03
CA MET A 19 16.02 -11.98 1.27
C MET A 19 14.78 -12.88 1.42
N ILE A 20 14.02 -13.12 0.35
CA ILE A 20 12.90 -14.06 0.39
C ILE A 20 13.39 -15.49 0.63
N ASN A 21 14.46 -15.91 -0.05
CA ASN A 21 15.10 -17.21 0.19
C ASN A 21 15.55 -17.33 1.65
N TYR A 22 16.19 -16.28 2.18
CA TYR A 22 16.65 -16.21 3.56
C TYR A 22 15.51 -16.36 4.57
N LEU A 23 14.44 -15.56 4.43
CA LEU A 23 13.26 -15.61 5.31
C LEU A 23 12.52 -16.95 5.28
N LEU A 24 12.58 -17.65 4.15
CA LEU A 24 11.94 -18.95 3.95
C LEU A 24 12.90 -20.13 4.18
N GLY A 25 14.19 -19.88 4.44
CA GLY A 25 15.22 -20.91 4.56
C GLY A 25 15.34 -21.79 3.32
N LEU A 26 15.23 -21.21 2.12
CA LEU A 26 15.25 -21.95 0.84
C LEU A 26 16.63 -22.06 0.21
N ASP A 27 17.66 -21.42 0.78
CA ASP A 27 19.03 -21.52 0.28
C ASP A 27 19.50 -22.98 0.23
N ASP A 28 20.20 -23.35 -0.85
CA ASP A 28 20.67 -24.72 -1.12
C ASP A 28 19.54 -25.77 -1.22
N THR A 29 18.28 -25.36 -1.35
CA THR A 29 17.15 -26.25 -1.57
C THR A 29 16.68 -26.24 -3.03
N PRO A 30 15.99 -27.29 -3.51
CA PRO A 30 15.34 -27.27 -4.83
C PRO A 30 14.26 -26.19 -4.98
N TYR A 31 13.87 -25.54 -3.90
CA TYR A 31 12.86 -24.49 -3.85
C TYR A 31 13.45 -23.07 -3.93
N GLN A 32 14.79 -22.96 -3.98
CA GLN A 32 15.49 -21.68 -4.01
C GLN A 32 15.02 -20.83 -5.21
N LEU A 33 14.59 -19.61 -4.92
CA LEU A 33 14.32 -18.62 -5.96
C LEU A 33 15.62 -18.27 -6.66
N TYR A 34 15.55 -18.10 -7.97
CA TYR A 34 16.73 -17.76 -8.76
C TYR A 34 17.32 -16.40 -8.33
N THR A 35 18.56 -16.42 -7.88
CA THR A 35 19.33 -15.24 -7.45
C THR A 35 20.59 -15.12 -8.30
N GLY A 36 20.50 -14.40 -9.43
CA GLY A 36 21.61 -14.23 -10.36
C GLY A 36 21.95 -12.77 -10.67
N ALA A 37 23.18 -12.52 -11.14
CA ALA A 37 23.72 -11.21 -11.48
C ALA A 37 23.27 -10.67 -12.85
N GLU A 38 22.52 -11.45 -13.63
CA GLU A 38 21.84 -10.97 -14.84
C GLU A 38 20.54 -10.21 -14.44
N PRO A 39 19.87 -9.49 -15.35
CA PRO A 39 18.53 -8.94 -15.11
C PRO A 39 17.49 -10.07 -14.95
N THR A 40 17.60 -10.78 -13.84
CA THR A 40 16.96 -12.08 -13.59
C THR A 40 15.47 -11.95 -13.24
N THR A 41 15.06 -10.82 -12.65
CA THR A 41 13.65 -10.52 -12.34
C THR A 41 13.08 -9.51 -13.33
N SER A 42 12.67 -10.01 -14.51
CA SER A 42 11.75 -9.26 -15.40
C SER A 42 10.29 -9.42 -15.00
N GLU A 43 10.02 -10.33 -14.05
CA GLU A 43 8.70 -10.85 -13.69
C GLU A 43 8.32 -10.50 -12.26
N PHE A 44 7.02 -10.30 -12.05
CA PHE A 44 6.43 -10.26 -10.72
C PHE A 44 6.26 -11.69 -10.22
N THR A 45 6.88 -12.02 -9.09
CA THR A 45 6.82 -13.37 -8.52
C THR A 45 6.00 -13.34 -7.24
N VAL A 46 4.92 -14.12 -7.19
CA VAL A 46 4.07 -14.30 -6.02
C VAL A 46 4.39 -15.65 -5.38
N ILE A 47 5.00 -15.62 -4.21
CA ILE A 47 5.34 -16.81 -3.44
C ILE A 47 4.23 -17.07 -2.43
N MET A 48 3.58 -18.22 -2.56
CA MET A 48 2.42 -18.62 -1.76
C MET A 48 2.54 -20.08 -1.30
N HIS A 49 1.76 -20.44 -0.31
CA HIS A 49 1.72 -21.83 0.13
C HIS A 49 0.96 -22.68 -0.87
N GLY A 50 1.52 -23.85 -1.18
CA GLY A 50 0.80 -24.95 -1.81
C GLY A 50 1.33 -26.28 -1.29
N PRO A 51 0.61 -27.39 -1.53
CA PRO A 51 0.96 -28.71 -1.01
C PRO A 51 2.24 -29.28 -1.62
N LYS A 52 2.67 -28.77 -2.79
CA LYS A 52 3.85 -29.19 -3.53
C LYS A 52 4.47 -27.99 -4.23
N LEU A 53 5.75 -28.10 -4.57
CA LEU A 53 6.41 -27.10 -5.41
C LEU A 53 5.76 -27.08 -6.79
N LYS A 54 5.22 -25.92 -7.15
CA LYS A 54 4.60 -25.73 -8.46
C LYS A 54 4.74 -24.27 -8.91
N THR A 55 5.17 -24.08 -10.14
CA THR A 55 5.09 -22.80 -10.82
C THR A 55 3.75 -22.67 -11.54
N ILE A 56 3.12 -21.51 -11.43
CA ILE A 56 1.80 -21.21 -11.95
C ILE A 56 1.93 -19.95 -12.80
N GLU A 57 1.51 -20.04 -14.05
CA GLU A 57 1.50 -18.91 -14.96
C GLU A 57 0.50 -17.84 -14.51
N GLY A 58 0.81 -16.57 -14.74
CA GLY A 58 0.00 -15.44 -14.31
C GLY A 58 -1.43 -15.48 -14.85
N ILE A 59 -1.62 -15.97 -16.07
CA ILE A 59 -2.96 -16.14 -16.67
C ILE A 59 -3.81 -17.13 -15.88
N VAL A 60 -3.21 -18.24 -15.42
CA VAL A 60 -3.89 -19.24 -14.60
C VAL A 60 -4.15 -18.69 -13.19
N MET A 61 -3.20 -17.94 -12.64
CA MET A 61 -3.39 -17.27 -11.34
C MET A 61 -4.54 -16.27 -11.35
N ALA A 62 -4.71 -15.54 -12.44
CA ALA A 62 -5.75 -14.52 -12.56
C ALA A 62 -7.14 -15.15 -12.79
N ALA A 63 -7.20 -16.25 -13.56
CA ALA A 63 -8.43 -16.99 -13.78
C ALA A 63 -8.97 -17.70 -12.51
N ASP A 64 -8.11 -17.98 -11.53
CA ASP A 64 -8.51 -18.63 -10.28
C ASP A 64 -9.26 -17.67 -9.34
N SER A 65 -10.59 -17.78 -9.31
CA SER A 65 -11.46 -16.96 -8.45
C SER A 65 -11.28 -17.22 -6.95
N ALA A 66 -10.64 -18.32 -6.56
CA ALA A 66 -10.28 -18.56 -5.16
C ALA A 66 -9.10 -17.67 -4.72
N ARG A 67 -8.33 -17.11 -5.67
CA ARG A 67 -7.21 -16.22 -5.41
C ARG A 67 -7.60 -14.76 -5.55
N SER A 68 -6.84 -13.88 -4.91
CA SER A 68 -7.10 -12.43 -4.95
C SER A 68 -6.47 -11.73 -6.18
N PHE A 69 -6.13 -12.47 -7.23
CA PHE A 69 -5.35 -11.99 -8.38
C PHE A 69 -6.16 -11.76 -9.66
N SER A 70 -7.44 -12.17 -9.73
CA SER A 70 -8.29 -11.91 -10.91
C SER A 70 -8.34 -10.45 -11.37
N PRO A 71 -8.31 -9.43 -10.49
CA PRO A 71 -8.25 -8.04 -10.93
C PRO A 71 -6.98 -7.65 -11.72
N LEU A 72 -5.95 -8.52 -11.79
CA LEU A 72 -4.75 -8.30 -12.58
C LEU A 72 -4.98 -8.51 -14.08
N GLU A 73 -6.05 -9.20 -14.50
CA GLU A 73 -6.39 -9.38 -15.92
C GLU A 73 -6.54 -8.06 -16.67
N LYS A 74 -6.94 -6.99 -15.96
CA LYS A 74 -7.10 -5.64 -16.51
C LYS A 74 -5.81 -5.06 -17.11
N PHE A 75 -4.64 -5.58 -16.72
CA PHE A 75 -3.34 -5.13 -17.22
C PHE A 75 -2.94 -5.82 -18.54
N GLY A 76 -3.75 -6.76 -19.03
CA GLY A 76 -3.58 -7.40 -20.32
C GLY A 76 -2.64 -8.61 -20.32
N GLN A 77 -2.61 -9.32 -21.45
CA GLN A 77 -1.86 -10.57 -21.61
C GLN A 77 -0.35 -10.38 -21.44
N ASN A 78 0.22 -9.31 -22.00
CA ASN A 78 1.65 -8.99 -21.87
C ASN A 78 2.12 -8.93 -20.41
N PHE A 79 1.26 -8.44 -19.50
CA PHE A 79 1.58 -8.45 -18.07
C PHE A 79 1.43 -9.85 -17.46
N LEU A 80 0.38 -10.58 -17.79
CA LEU A 80 0.12 -11.92 -17.25
C LEU A 80 1.22 -12.92 -17.62
N GLU A 81 1.87 -12.75 -18.77
CA GLU A 81 3.08 -13.48 -19.16
C GLU A 81 4.30 -13.15 -18.29
N LYS A 82 4.28 -11.98 -17.64
CA LYS A 82 5.32 -11.48 -16.73
C LYS A 82 4.94 -11.62 -15.26
N LEU A 83 3.88 -12.34 -14.96
CA LEU A 83 3.44 -12.67 -13.61
C LEU A 83 3.60 -14.16 -13.40
N ILE A 84 4.28 -14.54 -12.31
CA ILE A 84 4.52 -15.93 -11.95
C ILE A 84 4.08 -16.17 -10.51
N GLY A 85 3.41 -17.29 -10.28
CA GLY A 85 3.11 -17.80 -8.96
C GLY A 85 3.99 -18.99 -8.64
N ILE A 86 4.58 -19.01 -7.45
CA ILE A 86 5.34 -20.15 -6.96
C ILE A 86 4.67 -20.64 -5.68
N GLU A 87 4.17 -21.88 -5.74
CA GLU A 87 3.65 -22.59 -4.58
C GLU A 87 4.79 -23.35 -3.90
N VAL A 88 4.99 -23.13 -2.60
CA VAL A 88 6.00 -23.84 -1.80
C VAL A 88 5.36 -24.40 -0.53
N PRO A 89 5.61 -25.68 -0.15
CA PRO A 89 5.08 -26.27 1.08
C PRO A 89 5.86 -25.76 2.30
N HIS A 90 5.58 -24.53 2.72
CA HIS A 90 6.26 -23.89 3.85
C HIS A 90 5.27 -23.36 4.90
N LYS A 91 5.60 -23.54 6.18
CA LYS A 91 4.74 -23.15 7.32
C LYS A 91 4.52 -21.63 7.39
N LEU A 92 5.54 -20.83 7.12
CA LEU A 92 5.38 -19.36 7.09
C LEU A 92 4.38 -18.95 6.01
N LEU A 93 4.43 -19.59 4.83
CA LEU A 93 3.55 -19.27 3.72
C LEU A 93 2.08 -19.69 3.97
N GLU A 94 1.81 -20.54 4.97
CA GLU A 94 0.44 -20.78 5.44
C GLU A 94 -0.18 -19.51 6.00
N ARG A 95 0.65 -18.62 6.55
CA ARG A 95 0.25 -17.38 7.23
C ARG A 95 0.53 -16.12 6.43
N VAL A 96 1.38 -16.13 5.40
CA VAL A 96 1.74 -14.93 4.60
C VAL A 96 1.96 -15.27 3.12
N THR A 97 1.80 -14.27 2.25
CA THR A 97 2.18 -14.33 0.84
C THR A 97 3.27 -13.28 0.58
N PHE A 98 4.38 -13.68 -0.04
CA PHE A 98 5.43 -12.76 -0.43
C PHE A 98 5.30 -12.41 -1.91
N VAL A 99 5.57 -11.15 -2.25
CA VAL A 99 5.60 -10.67 -3.63
C VAL A 99 6.96 -10.06 -3.89
N ASP A 100 7.72 -10.68 -4.79
CA ASP A 100 8.94 -10.12 -5.35
C ASP A 100 8.61 -9.34 -6.61
N THR A 101 9.06 -8.10 -6.67
CA THR A 101 8.87 -7.24 -7.84
C THR A 101 10.13 -7.20 -8.71
N PRO A 102 9.98 -6.97 -10.03
CA PRO A 102 11.12 -6.69 -10.90
C PRO A 102 12.00 -5.57 -10.34
N GLY A 103 13.32 -5.74 -10.46
CA GLY A 103 14.26 -4.67 -10.15
C GLY A 103 13.96 -3.38 -10.92
N ILE A 104 13.95 -2.25 -10.21
CA ILE A 104 13.85 -0.93 -10.84
C ILE A 104 15.19 -0.64 -11.53
N ILE A 105 15.12 -0.24 -12.80
CA ILE A 105 16.26 0.10 -13.66
C ILE A 105 16.02 1.51 -14.20
N GLU A 106 17.00 2.40 -14.03
CA GLU A 106 16.86 3.81 -14.41
C GLU A 106 17.03 4.06 -15.92
N ASN A 107 17.64 3.13 -16.65
CA ASN A 107 17.94 3.28 -18.07
C ASN A 107 16.71 3.05 -18.97
N ARG A 108 16.17 4.14 -19.53
CA ARG A 108 14.98 4.17 -20.40
C ARG A 108 14.99 3.22 -21.61
N LYS A 109 16.15 2.92 -22.20
CA LYS A 109 16.24 1.99 -23.36
C LYS A 109 15.98 0.52 -22.98
N GLN A 110 16.06 0.18 -21.69
CA GLN A 110 15.79 -1.16 -21.15
C GLN A 110 14.41 -1.23 -20.47
N GLN A 111 13.58 -0.18 -20.57
CA GLN A 111 12.32 -0.04 -19.84
C GLN A 111 11.07 -0.43 -20.63
N GLU A 112 11.15 -0.77 -21.91
CA GLU A 112 9.98 -1.26 -22.65
C GLU A 112 9.59 -2.66 -22.15
N ARG A 113 8.83 -2.68 -21.04
CA ARG A 113 8.35 -3.90 -20.38
C ARG A 113 7.11 -4.48 -21.07
N GLY A 114 6.47 -3.73 -21.96
CA GLY A 114 5.26 -4.15 -22.68
C GLY A 114 3.96 -4.10 -21.86
N TYR A 115 4.01 -3.54 -20.64
CA TYR A 115 2.86 -3.37 -19.74
C TYR A 115 3.03 -2.14 -18.83
N PRO A 116 1.94 -1.59 -18.24
CA PRO A 116 2.01 -0.41 -17.38
C PRO A 116 2.60 -0.76 -15.99
N PHE A 117 3.93 -0.81 -15.89
CA PHE A 117 4.65 -1.21 -14.67
C PHE A 117 4.21 -0.44 -13.43
N ASN A 118 4.09 0.89 -13.53
CA ASN A 118 3.69 1.74 -12.41
C ASN A 118 2.28 1.39 -11.91
N ASP A 119 1.31 1.16 -12.80
CA ASP A 119 -0.05 0.83 -12.38
C ASP A 119 -0.15 -0.56 -11.73
N VAL A 120 0.67 -1.50 -12.20
CA VAL A 120 0.82 -2.83 -11.59
C VAL A 120 1.45 -2.71 -10.20
N CYS A 121 2.54 -1.96 -10.06
CA CYS A 121 3.17 -1.70 -8.75
C CYS A 121 2.18 -1.06 -7.78
N GLN A 122 1.43 -0.05 -8.22
CA GLN A 122 0.37 0.58 -7.42
C GLN A 122 -0.67 -0.46 -6.97
N TRP A 123 -1.07 -1.40 -7.83
CA TRP A 123 -2.04 -2.43 -7.47
C TRP A 123 -1.56 -3.33 -6.32
N PHE A 124 -0.28 -3.70 -6.33
CA PHE A 124 0.34 -4.50 -5.27
C PHE A 124 0.55 -3.67 -4.00
N ILE A 125 1.07 -2.45 -4.13
CA ILE A 125 1.20 -1.48 -3.03
C ILE A 125 -0.15 -1.29 -2.34
N ASP A 126 -1.24 -1.25 -3.12
CA ASP A 126 -2.57 -1.03 -2.58
C ASP A 126 -3.11 -2.16 -1.70
N ARG A 127 -2.55 -3.36 -1.87
CA ARG A 127 -3.00 -4.61 -1.23
C ARG A 127 -1.97 -5.17 -0.26
N ALA A 128 -0.75 -4.68 -0.28
CA ALA A 128 0.29 -5.05 0.66
C ALA A 128 -0.11 -4.64 2.08
N ASP A 129 0.14 -5.52 3.04
CA ASP A 129 0.01 -5.24 4.47
C ASP A 129 1.34 -4.71 5.03
N LEU A 130 2.47 -5.15 4.45
CA LEU A 130 3.83 -4.69 4.75
C LEU A 130 4.62 -4.51 3.44
N ILE A 131 5.40 -3.45 3.35
CA ILE A 131 6.20 -3.10 2.18
C ILE A 131 7.65 -2.96 2.60
N PHE A 132 8.49 -3.90 2.18
CA PHE A 132 9.94 -3.81 2.33
C PHE A 132 10.53 -3.07 1.13
N VAL A 133 11.15 -1.93 1.40
CA VAL A 133 11.92 -1.18 0.40
C VAL A 133 13.39 -1.45 0.63
N VAL A 134 13.99 -2.26 -0.24
CA VAL A 134 15.35 -2.79 -0.11
C VAL A 134 16.33 -1.93 -0.88
N PHE A 135 17.41 -1.55 -0.21
CA PHE A 135 18.52 -0.77 -0.73
C PHE A 135 19.83 -1.49 -0.54
N ASP A 136 20.73 -1.28 -1.50
CA ASP A 136 22.14 -1.66 -1.39
C ASP A 136 22.93 -0.38 -1.06
N PRO A 137 23.65 -0.30 0.07
CA PRO A 137 24.49 0.81 0.47
C PRO A 137 25.45 1.32 -0.59
N THR A 138 25.90 0.43 -1.48
CA THR A 138 26.83 0.76 -2.57
C THR A 138 26.14 1.38 -3.78
N LYS A 139 24.81 1.36 -3.84
CA LYS A 139 23.98 1.80 -4.98
C LYS A 139 22.79 2.65 -4.51
N LEU A 140 23.07 3.71 -3.76
CA LEU A 140 22.06 4.61 -3.19
C LEU A 140 21.58 5.74 -4.13
N ASP A 141 21.82 5.65 -5.43
CA ASP A 141 21.33 6.65 -6.37
C ASP A 141 19.80 6.58 -6.44
N VAL A 142 19.15 7.68 -6.06
CA VAL A 142 17.69 7.84 -6.18
C VAL A 142 17.40 8.53 -7.49
N GLY A 143 17.28 7.74 -8.57
CA GLY A 143 16.83 8.25 -9.85
C GLY A 143 15.30 8.37 -9.95
N LEU A 144 14.86 8.79 -11.14
CA LEU A 144 13.48 9.16 -11.42
C LEU A 144 12.47 8.02 -11.13
N GLU A 145 12.80 6.79 -11.47
CA GLU A 145 11.89 5.64 -11.27
C GLU A 145 11.68 5.32 -9.80
N LEU A 146 12.74 5.41 -8.99
CA LEU A 146 12.63 5.20 -7.56
C LEU A 146 11.85 6.34 -6.91
N GLU A 147 12.06 7.58 -7.35
CA GLU A 147 11.21 8.71 -6.95
C GLU A 147 9.73 8.47 -7.30
N MET A 148 9.44 7.97 -8.50
CA MET A 148 8.06 7.62 -8.90
C MET A 148 7.47 6.54 -7.99
N LEU A 149 8.24 5.52 -7.62
CA LEU A 149 7.83 4.50 -6.65
C LEU A 149 7.48 5.12 -5.29
N PHE A 150 8.32 6.00 -4.75
CA PHE A 150 8.01 6.64 -3.47
C PHE A 150 6.78 7.54 -3.54
N ARG A 151 6.54 8.20 -4.67
CA ARG A 151 5.29 8.95 -4.90
C ARG A 151 4.06 8.03 -4.85
N GLN A 152 4.16 6.79 -5.33
CA GLN A 152 3.08 5.78 -5.25
C GLN A 152 2.87 5.23 -3.82
N LEU A 153 3.92 5.25 -3.00
CA LEU A 153 3.87 4.84 -1.59
C LEU A 153 3.27 5.93 -0.68
N LYS A 154 3.01 7.13 -1.20
CA LYS A 154 2.43 8.23 -0.43
C LYS A 154 1.05 7.85 0.12
N GLY A 155 0.85 8.09 1.42
CA GLY A 155 -0.35 7.70 2.16
C GLY A 155 -0.35 6.26 2.70
N ARG A 156 0.75 5.52 2.50
CA ARG A 156 0.97 4.15 3.00
C ARG A 156 2.22 4.03 3.87
N GLU A 157 2.69 5.14 4.42
CA GLU A 157 3.97 5.24 5.12
C GLU A 157 4.06 4.31 6.33
N SER A 158 2.95 4.06 7.02
CA SER A 158 2.89 3.11 8.15
C SER A 158 3.21 1.66 7.77
N GLN A 159 3.02 1.30 6.50
CA GLN A 159 3.27 -0.03 5.96
C GLN A 159 4.72 -0.20 5.47
N ILE A 160 5.48 0.89 5.36
CA ILE A 160 6.83 0.90 4.80
C ILE A 160 7.83 0.50 5.87
N ARG A 161 8.76 -0.38 5.50
CA ARG A 161 9.99 -0.68 6.23
C ARG A 161 11.14 -0.62 5.25
N ILE A 162 12.16 0.16 5.58
CA ILE A 162 13.33 0.31 4.73
C ILE A 162 14.40 -0.67 5.19
N ILE A 163 15.08 -1.30 4.24
CA ILE A 163 16.13 -2.27 4.51
C ILE A 163 17.40 -1.82 3.79
N LEU A 164 18.45 -1.52 4.53
CA LEU A 164 19.80 -1.40 4.02
C LEU A 164 20.47 -2.77 4.08
N ASN A 165 20.37 -3.50 2.96
CA ASN A 165 20.88 -4.85 2.80
C ASN A 165 22.38 -4.84 2.42
N LYS A 166 23.13 -5.93 2.62
CA LYS A 166 24.57 -6.03 2.31
C LYS A 166 25.43 -5.00 3.07
N ALA A 167 24.97 -4.57 4.24
CA ALA A 167 25.65 -3.55 5.04
C ALA A 167 27.01 -4.01 5.59
N ASP A 168 27.27 -5.31 5.61
CA ASP A 168 28.54 -5.91 6.05
C ASP A 168 29.69 -5.67 5.08
N SER A 169 29.38 -5.29 3.83
CA SER A 169 30.37 -4.90 2.81
C SER A 169 31.04 -3.55 3.08
N LEU A 170 30.50 -2.75 4.01
CA LEU A 170 30.99 -1.41 4.32
C LEU A 170 31.56 -1.31 5.73
N ALA A 171 32.53 -0.40 5.89
CA ALA A 171 33.00 -0.01 7.22
C ALA A 171 31.93 0.82 7.96
N THR A 172 31.90 0.76 9.30
CA THR A 172 30.89 1.47 10.13
C THR A 172 30.79 2.97 9.82
N GLN A 173 31.91 3.64 9.55
CA GLN A 173 31.91 5.08 9.23
C GLN A 173 31.22 5.37 7.88
N GLU A 174 31.44 4.52 6.88
CA GLU A 174 30.81 4.65 5.56
C GLU A 174 29.33 4.34 5.64
N LEU A 175 28.96 3.31 6.41
CA LEU A 175 27.57 2.96 6.66
C LEU A 175 26.76 4.12 7.27
N MET A 176 27.34 4.88 8.22
CA MET A 176 26.68 6.07 8.78
C MET A 176 26.51 7.20 7.74
N ARG A 177 27.47 7.36 6.82
CA ARG A 177 27.36 8.35 5.72
C ARG A 177 26.27 7.95 4.73
N VAL A 178 26.24 6.68 4.34
CA VAL A 178 25.22 6.07 3.49
C VAL A 178 23.83 6.22 4.10
N TYR A 179 23.69 5.93 5.40
CA TYR A 179 22.43 6.10 6.13
C TYR A 179 21.94 7.56 6.10
N GLY A 180 22.84 8.51 6.33
CA GLY A 180 22.51 9.94 6.22
C GLY A 180 22.12 10.36 4.81
N ALA A 181 22.84 9.88 3.80
CA ALA A 181 22.55 10.16 2.39
C ALA A 181 21.19 9.59 1.96
N LEU A 182 20.83 8.39 2.41
CA LEU A 182 19.52 7.80 2.17
C LEU A 182 18.40 8.72 2.69
N PHE A 183 18.47 9.16 3.94
CA PHE A 183 17.45 10.05 4.50
C PHE A 183 17.41 11.40 3.81
N TRP A 184 18.56 11.94 3.41
CA TRP A 184 18.60 13.17 2.63
C TRP A 184 17.86 13.02 1.30
N SER A 185 18.07 11.91 0.58
CA SER A 185 17.41 11.63 -0.69
C SER A 185 15.91 11.29 -0.53
N LEU A 186 15.52 10.68 0.58
CA LEU A 186 14.13 10.34 0.86
C LEU A 186 13.31 11.49 1.47
N ALA A 187 13.95 12.48 2.11
CA ALA A 187 13.27 13.58 2.78
C ALA A 187 12.26 14.34 1.90
N PRO A 188 12.52 14.61 0.60
CA PRO A 188 11.53 15.25 -0.27
C PRO A 188 10.35 14.34 -0.64
N LEU A 189 10.53 13.03 -0.52
CA LEU A 189 9.61 12.00 -1.02
C LEU A 189 8.66 11.49 0.06
N ILE A 190 9.10 11.53 1.32
CA ILE A 190 8.32 11.04 2.46
C ILE A 190 7.77 12.23 3.24
N ASN A 191 6.47 12.50 3.11
CA ASN A 191 5.81 13.64 3.74
C ASN A 191 5.24 13.27 5.12
N VAL A 192 6.11 12.83 6.03
CA VAL A 192 5.74 12.43 7.40
C VAL A 192 6.67 13.06 8.43
N THR A 193 6.15 13.23 9.65
CA THR A 193 6.91 13.79 10.78
C THR A 193 7.94 12.81 11.33
N GLU A 194 7.67 11.51 11.24
CA GLU A 194 8.54 10.45 11.74
C GLU A 194 8.99 9.55 10.57
N PRO A 195 10.31 9.48 10.28
CA PRO A 195 10.81 8.67 9.18
C PRO A 195 10.48 7.17 9.37
N PRO A 196 10.28 6.40 8.27
CA PRO A 196 10.11 4.96 8.37
C PRO A 196 11.31 4.28 9.04
N ARG A 197 11.03 3.18 9.75
CA ARG A 197 12.08 2.35 10.36
C ARG A 197 13.02 1.79 9.28
N VAL A 198 14.31 1.96 9.50
CA VAL A 198 15.38 1.38 8.67
C VAL A 198 16.03 0.24 9.43
N TYR A 199 16.08 -0.93 8.81
CA TYR A 199 16.84 -2.09 9.29
C TYR A 199 18.15 -2.18 8.54
N VAL A 200 19.25 -2.41 9.26
CA VAL A 200 20.60 -2.43 8.69
C VAL A 200 21.24 -3.78 8.98
N SER A 201 21.37 -4.63 7.96
CA SER A 201 21.97 -5.96 8.08
C SER A 201 22.30 -6.52 6.69
N SER A 202 22.76 -7.76 6.64
CA SER A 202 22.91 -8.54 5.40
C SER A 202 22.07 -9.82 5.53
N PHE A 203 21.00 -9.89 4.74
CA PHE A 203 19.99 -10.94 4.85
C PHE A 203 20.32 -12.12 3.92
N TRP A 204 21.34 -12.89 4.30
CA TRP A 204 21.81 -14.08 3.60
C TRP A 204 22.38 -15.10 4.60
N PRO A 205 22.55 -16.38 4.22
CA PRO A 205 23.07 -17.39 5.14
C PRO A 205 24.60 -17.31 5.37
N HIS A 206 25.32 -16.42 4.68
CA HIS A 206 26.77 -16.30 4.80
C HIS A 206 27.21 -15.56 6.06
N GLU A 207 28.40 -15.89 6.57
CA GLU A 207 28.98 -15.16 7.69
C GLU A 207 29.27 -13.70 7.33
N TYR A 208 28.98 -12.79 8.27
CA TYR A 208 29.35 -11.37 8.12
C TYR A 208 30.86 -11.18 8.06
N HIS A 209 31.28 -10.12 7.38
CA HIS A 209 32.68 -9.70 7.36
C HIS A 209 33.24 -9.52 8.80
N PRO A 210 34.51 -9.87 9.07
CA PRO A 210 35.07 -9.85 10.43
C PRO A 210 34.98 -8.48 11.12
N ASP A 211 35.11 -7.39 10.36
CA ASP A 211 35.10 -6.01 10.87
C ASP A 211 33.68 -5.45 11.10
N THR A 212 32.64 -6.25 10.86
CA THR A 212 31.24 -5.83 11.02
C THR A 212 30.79 -5.93 12.49
N HIS A 213 29.95 -4.99 12.93
CA HIS A 213 29.29 -5.05 14.23
C HIS A 213 28.18 -6.13 14.24
N LYS A 214 28.58 -7.41 14.36
CA LYS A 214 27.68 -8.58 14.29
C LYS A 214 26.48 -8.45 15.24
N ASP A 215 26.71 -8.02 16.48
CA ASP A 215 25.63 -7.88 17.48
C ASP A 215 24.56 -6.86 17.07
N LEU A 216 24.94 -5.79 16.37
CA LEU A 216 23.99 -4.81 15.86
C LEU A 216 23.13 -5.42 14.76
N PHE A 217 23.77 -6.11 13.80
CA PHE A 217 23.09 -6.68 12.64
C PHE A 217 22.12 -7.79 13.04
N LEU A 218 22.51 -8.64 13.99
CA LEU A 218 21.62 -9.66 14.56
C LEU A 218 20.42 -9.03 15.29
N LYS A 219 20.62 -7.93 16.03
CA LYS A 219 19.51 -7.21 16.69
C LYS A 219 18.55 -6.59 15.67
N GLU A 220 19.06 -6.00 14.61
CA GLU A 220 18.24 -5.43 13.52
C GLU A 220 17.48 -6.53 12.77
N GLU A 221 18.11 -7.68 12.55
CA GLU A 221 17.46 -8.85 11.94
C GLU A 221 16.31 -9.37 12.81
N ILE A 222 16.55 -9.59 14.11
CA ILE A 222 15.51 -10.01 15.07
C ILE A 222 14.36 -8.99 15.07
N SER A 223 14.68 -7.69 15.10
CA SER A 223 13.68 -6.62 15.10
C SER A 223 12.83 -6.62 13.82
N LEU A 224 13.41 -6.96 12.67
CA LEU A 224 12.69 -7.10 11.40
C LEU A 224 11.74 -8.31 11.43
N LEU A 225 12.20 -9.45 11.95
CA LEU A 225 11.40 -10.66 12.07
C LEU A 225 10.23 -10.48 13.06
N GLU A 226 10.47 -9.78 14.17
CA GLU A 226 9.42 -9.42 15.14
C GLU A 226 8.34 -8.54 14.51
N ASP A 227 8.73 -7.51 13.76
CA ASP A 227 7.78 -6.63 13.05
C ASP A 227 6.98 -7.39 11.98
N LEU A 228 7.64 -8.26 11.22
CA LEU A 228 6.97 -9.16 10.27
C LEU A 228 5.93 -10.05 11.00
N ASN A 229 6.30 -10.66 12.12
CA ASN A 229 5.38 -11.50 12.89
C ASN A 229 4.21 -10.68 13.45
N GLN A 230 4.45 -9.47 13.95
CA GLN A 230 3.41 -8.57 14.44
C GLN A 230 2.41 -8.20 13.34
N VAL A 231 2.86 -7.94 12.12
CA VAL A 231 1.96 -7.67 10.99
C VAL A 231 1.10 -8.89 10.66
N ILE A 232 1.69 -10.09 10.68
CA ILE A 232 0.97 -11.34 10.43
C ILE A 232 -0.07 -11.60 11.52
N GLU A 233 0.28 -11.39 12.79
CA GLU A 233 -0.60 -11.63 13.94
C GLU A 233 -1.71 -10.60 14.09
N ASN A 234 -1.41 -9.33 13.86
CA ASN A 234 -2.36 -8.23 14.04
C ASN A 234 -3.09 -7.85 12.76
N ARG A 235 -3.04 -8.71 11.73
CA ARG A 235 -3.63 -8.42 10.42
C ARG A 235 -5.12 -8.11 10.52
N MET A 236 -5.87 -8.88 11.29
CA MET A 236 -7.32 -8.70 11.38
C MET A 236 -7.64 -7.36 12.02
N GLU A 237 -6.92 -7.00 13.09
CA GLU A 237 -7.03 -5.70 13.73
C GLU A 237 -6.69 -4.56 12.76
N ASN A 238 -5.56 -4.67 12.05
CA ASN A 238 -5.12 -3.71 11.05
C ASN A 238 -6.15 -3.56 9.92
N LYS A 239 -6.75 -4.67 9.45
CA LYS A 239 -7.74 -4.65 8.38
C LYS A 239 -9.03 -3.97 8.81
N ILE A 240 -9.50 -4.23 10.03
CA ILE A 240 -10.68 -3.58 10.58
C ILE A 240 -10.43 -2.08 10.77
N ALA A 241 -9.25 -1.70 11.28
CA ALA A 241 -8.85 -0.30 11.40
C ALA A 241 -8.86 0.41 10.03
N PHE A 242 -8.30 -0.22 9.00
CA PHE A 242 -8.30 0.30 7.63
C PHE A 242 -9.73 0.46 7.07
N ILE A 243 -10.58 -0.57 7.20
CA ILE A 243 -11.98 -0.51 6.76
C ILE A 243 -12.72 0.62 7.47
N ARG A 244 -12.50 0.79 8.78
CA ARG A 244 -13.11 1.85 9.58
C ARG A 244 -12.67 3.24 9.10
N GLN A 245 -11.38 3.45 8.88
CA GLN A 245 -10.86 4.72 8.35
C GLN A 245 -11.44 5.02 6.96
N HIS A 246 -11.51 4.01 6.08
CA HIS A 246 -12.11 4.18 4.76
C HIS A 246 -13.60 4.53 4.85
N ALA A 247 -14.36 3.85 5.71
CA ALA A 247 -15.77 4.15 5.94
C ALA A 247 -15.99 5.59 6.46
N ILE A 248 -15.11 6.09 7.33
CA ILE A 248 -15.14 7.50 7.79
C ILE A 248 -14.96 8.46 6.59
N ARG A 249 -13.99 8.19 5.71
CA ARG A 249 -13.77 9.01 4.50
C ARG A 249 -14.98 9.00 3.56
N VAL A 250 -15.57 7.83 3.32
CA VAL A 250 -16.79 7.68 2.51
C VAL A 250 -17.96 8.47 3.13
N ARG A 251 -18.15 8.39 4.45
CA ARG A 251 -19.18 9.16 5.17
C ARG A 251 -18.97 10.67 5.00
N ILE A 252 -17.74 11.15 5.20
CA ILE A 252 -17.40 12.57 5.04
C ILE A 252 -17.65 13.04 3.61
N HIS A 253 -17.24 12.25 2.62
CA HIS A 253 -17.48 12.57 1.22
C HIS A 253 -18.98 12.66 0.89
N ALA A 254 -19.77 11.67 1.32
CA ALA A 254 -21.21 11.67 1.14
C ALA A 254 -21.87 12.92 1.77
N LEU A 255 -21.46 13.29 2.99
CA LEU A 255 -21.94 14.49 3.67
C LEU A 255 -21.58 15.79 2.94
N LEU A 256 -20.37 15.89 2.39
CA LEU A 256 -19.93 17.07 1.64
C LEU A 256 -20.72 17.19 0.33
N VAL A 257 -20.83 16.11 -0.45
CA VAL A 257 -21.61 16.12 -1.70
C VAL A 257 -23.07 16.50 -1.43
N ASP A 258 -23.68 15.95 -0.39
CA ASP A 258 -25.04 16.33 0.03
C ASP A 258 -25.15 17.82 0.36
N ARG A 259 -24.14 18.38 1.04
CA ARG A 259 -24.12 19.81 1.38
C ARG A 259 -23.95 20.71 0.16
N TYR A 260 -23.12 20.32 -0.80
CA TYR A 260 -23.03 21.00 -2.10
C TYR A 260 -24.38 20.97 -2.83
N LEU A 261 -25.07 19.83 -2.86
CA LEU A 261 -26.39 19.70 -3.47
C LEU A 261 -27.46 20.57 -2.79
N GLN A 262 -27.49 20.57 -1.46
CA GLN A 262 -28.41 21.41 -0.68
C GLN A 262 -28.19 22.88 -1.02
N THR A 263 -26.94 23.34 -0.94
CA THR A 263 -26.59 24.73 -1.23
C THR A 263 -26.94 25.11 -2.67
N TYR A 264 -26.66 24.23 -3.63
CA TYR A 264 -27.04 24.44 -5.03
C TYR A 264 -28.55 24.61 -5.19
N LYS A 265 -29.35 23.72 -4.60
CA LYS A 265 -30.82 23.81 -4.65
C LYS A 265 -31.36 25.05 -3.93
N ASP A 266 -30.77 25.42 -2.79
CA ASP A 266 -31.18 26.60 -2.00
C ASP A 266 -30.87 27.92 -2.72
N LYS A 267 -29.82 27.95 -3.55
CA LYS A 267 -29.40 29.13 -4.32
C LYS A 267 -29.99 29.20 -5.72
N MET A 268 -30.55 28.09 -6.22
CA MET A 268 -31.25 28.06 -7.49
C MET A 268 -32.58 28.80 -7.38
N THR A 269 -32.71 29.90 -8.13
CA THR A 269 -33.98 30.62 -8.32
C THR A 269 -34.49 30.41 -9.75
N PHE A 270 -35.76 30.74 -10.02
CA PHE A 270 -36.37 30.55 -11.34
C PHE A 270 -35.63 31.27 -12.48
N PHE A 271 -34.89 32.34 -12.19
CA PHE A 271 -34.14 33.12 -13.16
C PHE A 271 -32.62 32.89 -13.09
N SER A 272 -32.16 31.99 -12.22
CA SER A 272 -30.74 31.72 -12.04
C SER A 272 -30.21 30.79 -13.13
N ASP A 273 -29.04 31.13 -13.67
CA ASP A 273 -28.24 30.19 -14.45
C ASP A 273 -27.60 29.17 -13.50
N GLY A 274 -28.02 27.91 -13.63
CA GLY A 274 -27.54 26.83 -12.76
C GLY A 274 -26.05 26.55 -12.90
N GLU A 275 -25.45 26.78 -14.06
CA GLU A 275 -24.02 26.57 -14.25
C GLU A 275 -23.21 27.64 -13.53
N LEU A 276 -23.64 28.90 -13.63
CA LEU A 276 -22.98 30.02 -12.94
C LEU A 276 -23.11 29.91 -11.41
N VAL A 277 -24.29 29.55 -10.90
CA VAL A 277 -24.52 29.37 -9.46
C VAL A 277 -23.64 28.25 -8.93
N PHE A 278 -23.59 27.11 -9.63
CA PHE A 278 -22.78 25.99 -9.18
C PHE A 278 -21.29 26.29 -9.24
N ARG A 279 -20.83 26.99 -10.29
CA ARG A 279 -19.44 27.44 -10.40
C ARG A 279 -19.03 28.34 -9.23
N ASP A 280 -19.86 29.31 -8.84
CA ASP A 280 -19.61 30.18 -7.67
C ASP A 280 -19.48 29.36 -6.37
N ILE A 281 -20.32 28.34 -6.18
CA ILE A 281 -20.26 27.45 -5.01
C ILE A 281 -18.98 26.62 -4.97
N VAL A 282 -18.51 26.13 -6.12
CA VAL A 282 -17.32 25.28 -6.21
C VAL A 282 -16.03 26.09 -6.13
N GLU A 283 -16.01 27.31 -6.67
CA GLU A 283 -14.85 28.21 -6.63
C GLU A 283 -14.61 28.76 -5.21
N ASP A 284 -15.66 29.09 -4.47
CA ASP A 284 -15.56 29.57 -3.09
C ASP A 284 -16.53 28.84 -2.14
N PRO A 285 -16.22 27.60 -1.72
CA PRO A 285 -17.08 26.83 -0.81
C PRO A 285 -17.13 27.41 0.61
N ASP A 286 -16.19 28.28 0.98
CA ASP A 286 -16.14 28.90 2.31
C ASP A 286 -17.20 30.01 2.43
N LYS A 287 -17.44 30.79 1.36
CA LYS A 287 -18.55 31.74 1.24
C LYS A 287 -19.91 31.09 1.54
N PHE A 288 -20.06 29.81 1.23
CA PHE A 288 -21.29 29.04 1.48
C PHE A 288 -21.23 28.15 2.73
N PHE A 289 -20.17 28.27 3.53
CA PHE A 289 -19.96 27.52 4.76
C PHE A 289 -20.05 25.99 4.57
N ILE A 290 -19.67 25.47 3.41
CA ILE A 290 -19.81 24.03 3.08
C ILE A 290 -19.04 23.19 4.11
N PHE A 291 -17.71 23.39 4.21
CA PHE A 291 -16.86 22.63 5.13
C PHE A 291 -17.17 22.96 6.59
N LYS A 292 -17.47 24.23 6.92
CA LYS A 292 -17.82 24.64 8.29
C LYS A 292 -19.08 23.94 8.80
N SER A 293 -20.08 23.73 7.93
CA SER A 293 -21.30 23.01 8.29
C SER A 293 -21.07 21.53 8.56
N ILE A 294 -20.11 20.90 7.88
CA ILE A 294 -19.74 19.50 8.12
C ILE A 294 -18.89 19.36 9.38
N LEU A 295 -18.01 20.32 9.66
CA LEU A 295 -17.25 20.39 10.93
C LEU A 295 -18.15 20.54 12.17
N ALA A 296 -19.32 21.15 12.01
CA ALA A 296 -20.28 21.28 13.10
C ALA A 296 -21.00 19.95 13.42
N LYS A 297 -20.89 18.93 12.57
CA LYS A 297 -21.46 17.60 12.84
C LYS A 297 -20.56 16.83 13.80
N THR A 298 -21.17 16.02 14.66
CA THR A 298 -20.46 15.13 15.58
C THR A 298 -19.61 14.13 14.81
N ASN A 299 -18.44 13.78 15.36
CA ASN A 299 -17.52 12.77 14.80
C ASN A 299 -16.91 13.13 13.43
N VAL A 300 -16.67 14.42 13.16
CA VAL A 300 -15.86 14.88 12.02
C VAL A 300 -14.67 15.69 12.54
N SER A 301 -13.46 15.26 12.18
CA SER A 301 -12.24 16.04 12.43
C SER A 301 -11.96 16.95 11.25
N LYS A 302 -11.38 18.13 11.52
CA LYS A 302 -10.84 19.01 10.48
C LYS A 302 -9.75 18.34 9.65
N PHE A 303 -8.99 17.44 10.26
CA PHE A 303 -7.89 16.73 9.60
C PHE A 303 -8.37 15.59 8.68
N ASP A 304 -9.64 15.18 8.80
CA ASP A 304 -10.24 14.16 7.93
C ASP A 304 -10.89 14.75 6.67
N LEU A 305 -10.97 16.10 6.59
CA LEU A 305 -11.58 16.77 5.44
C LEU A 305 -10.59 16.85 4.27
N PRO A 306 -11.02 16.52 3.05
CA PRO A 306 -10.18 16.68 1.87
C PRO A 306 -9.93 18.16 1.55
N ASN A 307 -8.91 18.42 0.74
CA ASN A 307 -8.62 19.76 0.23
C ASN A 307 -9.81 20.31 -0.59
N ARG A 308 -10.00 21.62 -0.52
CA ARG A 308 -11.11 22.31 -1.21
C ARG A 308 -11.08 22.09 -2.72
N GLU A 309 -9.88 22.15 -3.31
CA GLU A 309 -9.63 21.95 -4.75
C GLU A 309 -10.09 20.56 -5.23
N ALA A 310 -10.08 19.54 -4.36
CA ALA A 310 -10.50 18.20 -4.73
C ALA A 310 -11.97 18.13 -5.19
N TYR A 311 -12.84 18.99 -4.66
CA TYR A 311 -14.23 19.04 -5.12
C TYR A 311 -14.41 19.81 -6.43
N LYS A 312 -13.49 20.71 -6.76
CA LYS A 312 -13.45 21.34 -8.09
C LYS A 312 -13.18 20.30 -9.16
N ASP A 313 -12.20 19.45 -8.93
CA ASP A 313 -11.86 18.36 -9.85
C ASP A 313 -12.98 17.31 -9.90
N PHE A 314 -13.50 16.90 -8.73
CA PHE A 314 -14.57 15.91 -8.64
C PHE A 314 -15.81 16.33 -9.43
N PHE A 315 -16.28 17.57 -9.24
CA PHE A 315 -17.46 18.07 -9.93
C PHE A 315 -17.20 18.50 -11.38
N GLY A 316 -15.94 18.72 -11.76
CA GLY A 316 -15.55 18.90 -13.16
C GLY A 316 -15.79 17.64 -14.00
N ILE A 317 -15.71 16.45 -13.38
CA ILE A 317 -15.97 15.17 -14.02
C ILE A 317 -17.40 14.69 -13.76
N ASN A 318 -17.93 14.93 -12.55
CA ASN A 318 -19.22 14.43 -12.11
C ASN A 318 -20.23 15.59 -11.95
N PRO A 319 -21.16 15.80 -12.88
CA PRO A 319 -22.07 16.94 -12.83
C PRO A 319 -23.00 16.86 -11.61
N ILE A 320 -23.22 18.00 -10.94
CA ILE A 320 -24.01 18.08 -9.70
C ILE A 320 -25.43 17.53 -9.84
N THR A 321 -26.01 17.66 -11.03
CA THR A 321 -27.36 17.21 -11.38
C THR A 321 -27.50 15.68 -11.43
N SER A 322 -26.38 14.94 -11.53
CA SER A 322 -26.38 13.47 -11.50
C SER A 322 -26.62 12.87 -10.11
N PHE A 323 -26.49 13.69 -9.07
CA PHE A 323 -26.59 13.25 -7.69
C PHE A 323 -27.99 13.49 -7.11
N LYS A 324 -28.32 12.70 -6.08
CA LYS A 324 -29.55 12.86 -5.28
C LYS A 324 -29.17 13.24 -3.85
N LEU A 325 -30.08 13.91 -3.15
CA LEU A 325 -29.89 14.21 -1.73
C LEU A 325 -29.84 12.91 -0.92
N LEU A 326 -29.08 12.88 0.17
CA LEU A 326 -28.98 11.70 1.04
C LEU A 326 -30.34 11.30 1.62
N SER A 327 -31.21 12.26 1.92
CA SER A 327 -32.57 12.00 2.38
C SER A 327 -33.41 11.23 1.36
N GLN A 328 -33.14 11.42 0.06
CA GLN A 328 -33.84 10.73 -1.04
C GLN A 328 -33.31 9.30 -1.27
N GLN A 329 -32.19 8.94 -0.63
CA GLN A 329 -31.59 7.61 -0.71
C GLN A 329 -32.04 6.71 0.45
N CYS A 330 -32.88 7.21 1.37
CA CYS A 330 -33.43 6.44 2.47
C CYS A 330 -34.61 5.57 2.00
N SER A 331 -34.62 4.29 2.39
CA SER A 331 -35.71 3.37 2.09
C SER A 331 -36.61 3.19 3.31
N TYR A 332 -37.93 3.17 3.10
CA TYR A 332 -38.92 3.02 4.18
C TYR A 332 -38.72 1.75 5.03
N MET A 333 -38.41 0.62 4.38
CA MET A 333 -38.13 -0.65 5.08
C MET A 333 -36.65 -0.88 5.38
N GLY A 334 -35.75 -0.13 4.73
CA GLY A 334 -34.31 -0.42 4.70
C GLY A 334 -33.44 0.57 5.48
N GLY A 335 -34.01 1.63 6.05
CA GLY A 335 -33.29 2.72 6.72
C GLY A 335 -32.46 3.57 5.74
N CYS A 336 -31.69 4.53 6.29
CA CYS A 336 -30.79 5.38 5.52
C CYS A 336 -29.39 4.75 5.40
N PHE A 337 -28.73 4.88 4.24
CA PHE A 337 -27.35 4.41 4.07
C PHE A 337 -26.36 5.12 5.01
N LEU A 338 -26.62 6.39 5.33
CA LEU A 338 -25.80 7.16 6.26
C LEU A 338 -25.83 6.58 7.69
N GLU A 339 -26.99 6.13 8.15
CA GLU A 339 -27.13 5.49 9.47
C GLU A 339 -26.43 4.13 9.49
N LYS A 340 -26.51 3.35 8.40
CA LYS A 340 -25.80 2.07 8.28
C LYS A 340 -24.30 2.23 8.38
N ILE A 341 -23.72 3.19 7.64
CA ILE A 341 -22.27 3.42 7.70
C ILE A 341 -21.85 3.96 9.07
N GLU A 342 -22.68 4.80 9.72
CA GLU A 342 -22.40 5.28 11.06
C GLU A 342 -22.44 4.17 12.11
N LYS A 343 -23.43 3.27 12.04
CA LYS A 343 -23.52 2.08 12.88
C LYS A 343 -22.30 1.17 12.68
N ALA A 344 -21.86 0.96 11.45
CA ALA A 344 -20.69 0.17 11.14
C ALA A 344 -19.42 0.76 11.76
N ILE A 345 -19.22 2.08 11.65
CA ILE A 345 -18.03 2.79 12.18
C ILE A 345 -17.99 2.81 13.72
N THR A 346 -19.16 2.98 14.35
CA THR A 346 -19.26 3.24 15.80
C THR A 346 -19.48 1.99 16.65
N ARG A 347 -20.06 0.93 16.09
CA ARG A 347 -20.40 -0.30 16.83
C ARG A 347 -19.81 -1.53 16.18
N GLU A 348 -20.23 -1.85 14.95
CA GLU A 348 -19.95 -3.18 14.36
C GLU A 348 -18.45 -3.45 14.17
N LEU A 349 -17.69 -2.48 13.65
CA LEU A 349 -16.25 -2.62 13.46
C LEU A 349 -15.48 -2.66 14.80
N PRO A 350 -15.73 -1.77 15.78
CA PRO A 350 -15.18 -1.90 17.13
C PRO A 350 -15.51 -3.23 17.83
N ASP A 351 -16.75 -3.71 17.74
CA ASP A 351 -17.18 -4.96 18.36
C ASP A 351 -16.43 -6.17 17.76
N LEU A 352 -16.20 -6.15 16.44
CA LEU A 352 -15.36 -7.14 15.75
C LEU A 352 -13.93 -7.16 16.30
N LEU A 353 -13.32 -6.01 16.58
CA LEU A 353 -11.99 -5.93 17.21
C LEU A 353 -12.00 -6.57 18.60
N GLY A 354 -13.00 -6.26 19.42
CA GLY A 354 -13.15 -6.85 20.76
C GLY A 354 -13.28 -8.37 20.73
N SER A 355 -14.00 -8.90 19.73
CA SER A 355 -14.17 -10.35 19.55
C SER A 355 -12.87 -11.08 19.15
N ILE A 356 -11.98 -10.41 18.39
CA ILE A 356 -10.69 -10.99 17.98
C ILE A 356 -9.74 -11.09 19.17
N GLY A 357 -9.74 -10.09 20.05
CA GLY A 357 -8.91 -10.09 21.27
C GLY A 357 -9.24 -11.22 22.25
N LEU A 358 -10.51 -11.65 22.31
CA LEU A 358 -10.97 -12.74 23.20
C LEU A 358 -10.49 -14.14 22.75
N GLY A 359 -10.02 -14.29 21.51
CA GLY A 359 -9.49 -15.55 20.97
C GLY A 359 -7.99 -15.76 21.21
N LYS A 360 -7.25 -14.73 21.64
CA LYS A 360 -5.83 -14.82 22.00
C LYS A 360 -5.76 -15.36 23.44
N LYS A 361 -5.63 -16.68 23.61
CA LYS A 361 -5.18 -17.24 24.90
C LYS A 361 -3.77 -16.68 25.19
N PRO A 362 -3.48 -16.34 26.46
CA PRO A 362 -2.17 -15.83 26.85
C PRO A 362 -1.03 -16.80 26.54
#